data_AF-A0A1Y6FF83-F1
#
_entry.id   AF-A0A1Y6FF83-F1
#
_cell.length_a   1.000
_cell.length_b   1.000
_cell.length_c   1.000
_cell.angle_alpha   90.00
_cell.angle_beta   90.00
_cell.angle_gamma   90.00
#
_symmetry.space_group_name_H-M   'P 1'
#
loop_
_entity.id
_entity.type
_entity.pdbx_description
1 polymer ?
#
loop_
_entity_poly.entity_id
_entity_poly.type
_entity_poly.pdbx_seq_one_letter_code
_entity_poly.pdbx_strand_id
1 'polypeptide(L)' 'MSEQEETLIFKTSIILGKDTSQMPLNDIIQELVHVIKTEMNDD' A
#
# COMPACT_ATOMS: atom_id res chain seq x y z
N MET A 1 5.06 -8.45 15.66
CA MET A 1 5.25 -7.94 14.29
C MET A 1 6.74 -7.76 14.11
N SER A 2 7.30 -8.24 13.01
CA SER A 2 8.71 -8.05 12.67
C SER A 2 8.95 -6.61 12.21
N GLU A 3 10.19 -6.14 12.32
CA GLU A 3 10.61 -4.82 11.82
C GLU A 3 10.27 -4.64 10.32
N GLN A 4 10.34 -5.74 9.55
CA GLN A 4 9.98 -5.76 8.14
C GLN A 4 8.47 -5.53 7.92
N GLU A 5 7.62 -6.15 8.74
CA GLU A 5 6.18 -5.96 8.68
C GLU A 5 5.78 -4.53 9.09
N GLU A 6 6.40 -3.98 10.14
CA GLU A 6 6.16 -2.59 10.56
C GLU A 6 6.59 -1.59 9.48
N THR A 7 7.76 -1.82 8.87
CA THR A 7 8.25 -1.00 7.75
C THR A 7 7.31 -1.06 6.56
N LEU A 8 6.75 -2.23 6.26
CA LEU A 8 5.80 -2.41 5.16
C LEU A 8 4.50 -1.65 5.44
N ILE A 9 3.94 -1.77 6.63
CA ILE A 9 2.71 -1.04 7.03
C ILE A 9 2.95 0.46 6.93
N PHE A 10 4.06 0.97 7.47
CA PHE A 10 4.39 2.38 7.42
C PHE A 10 4.56 2.92 5.99
N LYS A 11 5.29 2.20 5.12
CA LYS A 11 5.47 2.61 3.72
C LYS A 11 4.16 2.60 2.96
N THR A 12 3.35 1.57 3.16
CA THR A 12 2.08 1.40 2.44
C THR A 12 1.03 2.41 2.89
N SER A 13 1.03 2.80 4.17
CA SER A 13 0.13 3.84 4.66
C SER A 13 0.43 5.22 4.09
N ILE A 14 1.71 5.53 3.85
CA ILE A 14 2.13 6.75 3.16
C ILE A 14 1.68 6.74 1.71
N ILE A 15 1.94 5.66 0.97
CA ILE A 15 1.62 5.57 -0.47
C ILE A 15 0.10 5.62 -0.69
N LEU A 16 -0.67 4.90 0.13
CA LEU A 16 -2.13 4.82 -0.01
C LEU A 16 -2.88 5.96 0.72
N GLY A 17 -2.17 6.81 1.47
CA GLY A 17 -2.76 7.93 2.22
C GLY A 17 -3.74 7.51 3.32
N LYS A 18 -3.64 6.28 3.85
CA LYS A 18 -4.55 5.74 4.87
C LYS A 18 -3.88 4.66 5.73
N ASP A 19 -4.44 4.38 6.91
CA ASP A 19 -3.93 3.30 7.76
C ASP A 19 -4.14 1.92 7.10
N THR A 20 -3.05 1.16 6.99
CA THR A 20 -3.02 -0.20 6.42
C THR A 20 -2.80 -1.28 7.48
N SER A 21 -2.72 -0.91 8.77
CA SER A 21 -2.38 -1.84 9.86
C SER A 21 -3.37 -3.00 10.03
N GLN A 22 -4.63 -2.79 9.65
CA GLN A 22 -5.70 -3.79 9.71
C GLN A 22 -6.04 -4.39 8.33
N MET A 23 -5.33 -3.98 7.27
CA MET A 23 -5.62 -4.46 5.92
C MET A 23 -4.91 -5.80 5.65
N PRO A 24 -5.59 -6.77 5.03
CA PRO A 24 -4.93 -7.95 4.49
C PRO A 24 -3.87 -7.56 3.47
N LEU A 25 -2.73 -8.26 3.47
CA LEU A 25 -1.62 -7.98 2.56
C LEU A 25 -2.06 -7.98 1.08
N ASN A 26 -2.97 -8.88 0.71
CA ASN A 26 -3.51 -8.94 -0.66
C ASN A 26 -4.27 -7.67 -1.04
N ASP A 27 -5.04 -7.09 -0.11
CA ASP A 27 -5.80 -5.87 -0.37
C ASP A 27 -4.87 -4.66 -0.50
N ILE A 28 -3.81 -4.61 0.31
CA ILE A 28 -2.73 -3.63 0.17
C ILE A 28 -2.08 -3.74 -1.22
N ILE A 29 -1.78 -4.96 -1.69
CA ILE A 29 -1.21 -5.19 -3.03
C ILE A 29 -2.17 -4.72 -4.14
N GLN A 30 -3.46 -5.01 -4.05
CA GLN A 30 -4.44 -4.58 -5.05
C GLN A 30 -4.52 -3.06 -5.15
N GLU A 31 -4.51 -2.35 -4.03
CA GLU A 31 -4.54 -0.89 -4.04
C GLU A 31 -3.25 -0.28 -4.56
N LEU A 32 -2.09 -0.83 -4.22
CA LEU A 32 -0.82 -0.38 -4.81
C LEU A 32 -0.80 -0.57 -6.33
N VAL A 33 -1.30 -1.71 -6.82
CA VAL A 33 -1.45 -1.96 -8.27
C VAL A 33 -2.40 -0.94 -8.91
N HIS A 34 -3.49 -0.58 -8.23
CA HIS A 34 -4.43 0.43 -8.73
C HIS A 34 -3.78 1.82 -8.83
N VAL A 35 -3.06 2.26 -7.78
CA VAL A 35 -2.31 3.53 -7.78
C VAL A 35 -1.32 3.57 -8.95
N ILE A 36 -0.49 2.53 -9.09
CA ILE A 36 0.49 2.45 -10.19
C ILE A 36 -0.20 2.52 -11.55
N LYS A 37 -1.29 1.79 -11.75
CA LYS A 37 -2.03 1.83 -13.02
C LYS A 37 -2.69 3.18 -13.30
N THR A 38 -3.07 3.92 -12.27
CA THR A 38 -3.73 5.22 -12.45
C THR A 38 -2.69 6.27 -12.84
N GLU A 39 -1.60 6.38 -12.07
CA GLU A 39 -0.49 7.31 -12.35
C GLU A 39 0.21 7.02 -13.70
N MET A 40 0.17 5.77 -14.18
CA MET A 40 0.72 5.40 -15.49
C MET A 40 -0.23 5.65 -16.67
N ASN A 41 -1.51 5.91 -16.42
CA ASN A 41 -2.53 6.13 -17.47
C ASN A 41 -2.99 7.60 -17.56
N ASP A 42 -2.43 8.51 -16.76
CA ASP A 42 -2.65 9.96 -16.84
C ASP A 42 -1.80 10.61 -17.97
N ASP A 43 -1.84 10.02 -19.18
CA ASP A 43 -1.37 10.62 -20.44
C ASP A 43 -2.35 11.69 -20.97
#